data_AF-A0AA86RQ52-F1
#
_entry.id   AF-A0AA86RQ52-F1
#
_cell.length_a   1.000
_cell.length_b   1.000
_cell.length_c   1.000
_cell.angle_alpha   90.00
_cell.angle_beta   90.00
_cell.angle_gamma   90.00
#
_symmetry.space_group_name_H-M   'P 1'
#
loop_
_entity.id
_entity.type
_entity.pdbx_description
1 polymer ?
#
loop_
_entity_poly.entity_id
_entity_poly.type
_entity_poly.pdbx_seq_one_letter_code
_entity_poly.pdbx_strand_id
1 'polypeptide(L)'
;MITEDIKKTCKQYQLKSFEIPKVILIENEPWTPENGLLTPALKIKRPACKDKYEQILISIIKKLEKIEGNDVGVFAEQVIKTLEEGSNLSEVESVTSGQSGLR
;
A
#
# COMPACT_ATOMS: atom_id res chain seq x y z
N MET A 1 -11.67 -13.23 -7.72
CA MET A 1 -10.71 -12.73 -6.71
C MET A 1 -11.49 -12.22 -5.50
N ILE A 2 -11.03 -12.38 -4.25
CA ILE A 2 -11.83 -12.06 -3.04
C ILE A 2 -12.41 -10.63 -3.01
N THR A 3 -11.70 -9.68 -3.60
CA THR A 3 -12.15 -8.28 -3.72
C THR A 3 -13.35 -8.11 -4.66
N GLU A 4 -13.48 -8.95 -5.69
CA GLU A 4 -14.63 -8.95 -6.60
C GLU A 4 -15.87 -9.50 -5.92
N ASP A 5 -15.71 -10.56 -5.13
CA ASP A 5 -16.80 -11.17 -4.36
C ASP A 5 -17.35 -10.21 -3.30
N ILE A 6 -16.46 -9.47 -2.63
CA ILE A 6 -16.85 -8.41 -1.68
C ILE A 6 -17.61 -7.30 -2.42
N LYS A 7 -17.08 -6.79 -3.53
CA LYS A 7 -17.77 -5.76 -4.33
C LYS A 7 -19.14 -6.22 -4.80
N LYS A 8 -19.26 -7.47 -5.26
CA LYS A 8 -20.53 -8.06 -5.70
C LYS A 8 -21.53 -8.14 -4.54
N THR A 9 -21.08 -8.61 -3.37
CA THR A 9 -21.91 -8.70 -2.17
C THR A 9 -22.35 -7.31 -1.69
N CYS A 10 -21.45 -6.33 -1.59
CA CYS A 10 -21.80 -4.96 -1.22
C CYS A 10 -22.82 -4.34 -2.17
N LYS A 11 -22.68 -4.57 -3.48
CA LYS A 11 -23.65 -4.11 -4.49
C LYS A 11 -25.01 -4.77 -4.32
N GLN A 12 -25.05 -6.08 -4.05
CA GLN A 12 -26.30 -6.81 -3.79
C GLN A 12 -27.09 -6.22 -2.61
N TYR A 13 -26.37 -5.79 -1.56
CA TYR A 13 -26.96 -5.13 -0.39
C TYR A 13 -27.09 -3.60 -0.53
N GLN A 14 -26.87 -3.05 -1.73
CA GLN A 14 -27.06 -1.63 -2.05
C GLN A 14 -26.24 -0.69 -1.15
N LEU A 15 -25.06 -1.14 -0.71
CA LEU A 15 -24.14 -0.31 0.07
C LEU A 15 -23.61 0.85 -0.77
N LYS A 16 -23.41 1.99 -0.12
CA LYS A 16 -22.84 3.19 -0.76
C LYS A 16 -21.37 2.95 -1.05
N SER A 17 -20.83 3.68 -2.04
CA SER A 17 -19.44 3.52 -2.49
C SER A 17 -18.41 3.69 -1.37
N PHE A 18 -18.67 4.55 -0.38
CA PHE A 18 -17.78 4.77 0.77
C PHE A 18 -17.86 3.68 1.85
N GLU A 19 -18.88 2.82 1.81
CA GLU A 19 -19.01 1.67 2.72
C GLU A 19 -18.27 0.44 2.19
N ILE A 20 -17.86 0.46 0.91
CA ILE A 20 -17.13 -0.63 0.28
C ILE A 20 -15.63 -0.50 0.62
N PRO A 21 -15.02 -1.53 1.25
CA PRO A 21 -13.59 -1.50 1.55
C PRO A 21 -12.74 -1.36 0.27
N LYS A 22 -11.88 -0.35 0.23
CA LYS A 22 -10.90 -0.16 -0.86
C LYS A 22 -9.67 -1.06 -0.70
N VAL A 23 -9.31 -1.36 0.53
CA VAL A 23 -8.11 -2.11 0.92
C VAL A 23 -8.51 -3.18 1.92
N ILE A 24 -7.91 -4.36 1.79
CA ILE A 24 -8.16 -5.50 2.68
C ILE A 24 -6.80 -6.09 3.06
N LEU A 25 -6.61 -6.34 4.35
CA LEU A 25 -5.48 -7.10 4.86
C LEU A 25 -5.91 -8.57 4.99
N ILE A 26 -5.14 -9.48 4.42
CA ILE A 26 -5.32 -10.92 4.62
C ILE A 26 -4.42 -11.34 5.77
N GLU A 27 -5.06 -11.84 6.82
CA GLU A 27 -4.40 -12.39 8.00
C GLU A 27 -4.43 -13.92 7.90
N ASN A 28 -3.28 -14.54 8.17
CA ASN A 28 -3.17 -16.00 8.16
C ASN A 28 -3.55 -16.60 9.53
N GLU A 29 -3.36 -15.84 10.60
CA GLU A 29 -3.70 -16.25 11.97
C GLU A 29 -5.18 -15.92 12.29
N PRO A 30 -6.03 -16.91 12.63
CA PRO A 30 -7.41 -16.62 12.99
C PRO A 30 -7.50 -15.76 14.27
N TRP A 31 -8.57 -14.98 14.37
CA TRP A 31 -8.85 -14.26 15.62
C TRP A 31 -9.40 -15.22 16.66
N THR A 32 -8.82 -15.20 17.87
CA THR A 32 -9.23 -16.07 18.96
C THR A 32 -9.35 -15.31 20.29
N PRO A 33 -10.04 -15.87 21.30
CA PRO A 33 -9.99 -15.31 22.65
C PRO A 33 -8.57 -15.34 23.24
N GLU A 34 -7.78 -16.37 22.92
CA GLU A 34 -6.43 -16.61 23.46
C GLU A 34 -5.43 -15.58 22.94
N ASN A 35 -5.49 -15.19 21.66
CA ASN A 35 -4.68 -14.11 21.12
C ASN A 35 -5.26 -12.72 21.40
N GLY A 36 -6.33 -12.64 22.20
CA GLY A 36 -6.88 -11.40 22.72
C GLY A 36 -7.69 -10.57 21.71
N LEU A 37 -7.92 -11.08 20.50
CA LEU A 37 -8.67 -10.37 19.45
C LEU A 37 -10.19 -10.57 19.57
N LEU A 38 -10.63 -11.63 20.25
CA LEU A 38 -12.04 -11.89 20.55
C LEU A 38 -12.35 -11.84 22.04
N THR A 39 -13.61 -11.54 22.38
CA THR A 39 -14.17 -11.82 23.69
C THR A 39 -14.39 -13.32 23.88
N PRO A 40 -14.55 -13.83 25.12
CA PRO A 40 -14.93 -15.22 25.34
C PRO A 40 -16.22 -15.64 24.63
N ALA A 41 -17.10 -14.67 24.33
CA ALA A 41 -18.33 -14.88 23.55
C ALA A 41 -18.14 -14.74 22.03
N LEU A 42 -16.90 -14.82 21.53
CA LEU A 42 -16.53 -14.74 20.11
C LEU A 42 -16.93 -13.44 19.40
N LYS A 43 -17.03 -12.34 20.15
CA LYS A 43 -17.23 -10.99 19.57
C LYS A 43 -15.88 -10.31 19.37
N ILE A 44 -15.74 -9.52 18.31
CA ILE A 44 -14.52 -8.77 18.00
C ILE A 44 -14.22 -7.75 19.11
N LYS A 45 -13.00 -7.78 19.66
CA LYS A 45 -12.47 -6.73 20.52
C LYS A 45 -11.87 -5.61 19.67
N ARG A 46 -12.70 -4.62 19.32
CA ARG A 46 -12.29 -3.51 18.42
C ARG A 46 -11.01 -2.79 18.86
N PRO A 47 -10.79 -2.43 20.15
CA PRO A 47 -9.56 -1.78 20.56
C PRO A 47 -8.32 -2.64 20.28
N ALA A 48 -8.33 -3.91 20.68
CA ALA A 48 -7.20 -4.83 20.45
C ALA A 48 -6.91 -5.06 18.96
N CYS A 49 -7.95 -5.18 18.13
CA CYS A 49 -7.78 -5.29 16.67
C CYS A 49 -7.20 -4.00 16.08
N LYS A 50 -7.67 -2.84 16.56
CA LYS A 50 -7.14 -1.55 16.12
C LYS A 50 -5.64 -1.46 16.45
N ASP A 51 -5.26 -1.76 17.68
CA ASP A 51 -3.87 -1.69 18.13
C ASP A 51 -2.95 -2.63 17.31
N LYS A 52 -3.43 -3.83 16.95
CA LYS A 52 -2.68 -4.79 16.12
C LYS A 52 -2.54 -4.33 14.65
N TYR A 53 -3.61 -3.78 14.05
CA TYR A 53 -3.69 -3.61 12.59
C TYR A 53 -3.61 -2.16 12.09
N GLU A 54 -3.74 -1.15 12.96
CA GLU A 54 -3.82 0.25 12.53
C GLU A 54 -2.57 0.71 11.77
N GLN A 55 -1.38 0.43 12.32
CA GLN A 55 -0.13 0.89 11.71
C GLN A 55 0.10 0.29 10.32
N ILE A 56 -0.18 -1.00 10.15
CA ILE A 56 -0.02 -1.66 8.85
C ILE A 56 -1.05 -1.15 7.84
N LEU A 57 -2.31 -0.97 8.23
CA LEU A 57 -3.36 -0.42 7.36
C LEU A 57 -3.04 1.01 6.91
N ILE A 58 -2.63 1.89 7.84
CA ILE A 58 -2.19 3.25 7.52
C ILE A 58 -1.01 3.22 6.55
N SER A 59 -0.04 2.32 6.77
CA SER A 59 1.12 2.21 5.88
C SER A 59 0.73 1.79 4.45
N ILE A 60 -0.24 0.89 4.32
CA ILE A 60 -0.74 0.43 3.01
C ILE A 60 -1.50 1.57 2.32
N ILE A 61 -2.38 2.27 3.04
CA ILE A 61 -3.14 3.39 2.48
C ILE A 61 -2.18 4.48 1.97
N LYS A 62 -1.18 4.87 2.78
CA LYS A 62 -0.14 5.83 2.36
C LYS A 62 0.65 5.39 1.13
N LYS A 63 0.93 4.09 0.99
CA LYS A 63 1.60 3.55 -0.20
C LYS A 63 0.72 3.65 -1.43
N LEU A 64 -0.58 3.36 -1.30
CA LEU A 64 -1.54 3.47 -2.40
C LEU A 64 -1.74 4.92 -2.84
N GLU A 65 -1.81 5.88 -1.92
CA GLU A 65 -1.89 7.31 -2.25
C GLU A 65 -0.67 7.77 -3.05
N LYS A 66 0.53 7.25 -2.75
CA LYS A 66 1.75 7.54 -3.51
C LYS A 66 1.76 6.91 -4.91
N ILE A 67 1.08 5.77 -5.08
CA ILE A 67 0.95 5.10 -6.39
C ILE A 67 -0.09 5.83 -7.24
N GLU A 68 -1.21 6.27 -6.66
CA GLU A 68 -2.21 7.12 -7.35
C GLU A 68 -1.61 8.50 -7.70
N GLY A 69 -0.63 8.97 -6.93
CA GLY A 69 0.17 10.17 -7.22
C GLY A 69 1.31 9.97 -8.23
N ASN A 70 1.53 8.75 -8.75
CA ASN A 70 2.38 8.55 -9.91
C ASN A 70 1.54 8.88 -11.15
N ASP A 71 1.38 10.19 -11.37
CA ASP A 71 0.66 10.75 -12.50
C ASP A 71 1.13 10.06 -13.79
N VAL A 72 0.20 9.66 -14.64
CA VAL A 72 0.53 9.17 -15.98
C VAL A 72 1.40 10.22 -16.70
N GLY A 73 1.24 11.50 -16.36
CA GLY A 73 2.12 12.60 -16.76
C GLY A 73 3.57 12.45 -16.29
N VAL A 74 3.83 12.06 -15.04
CA VAL A 74 5.20 11.85 -14.50
C VAL A 74 5.86 10.64 -15.16
N PHE A 75 5.10 9.56 -15.43
CA PHE A 75 5.63 8.42 -16.18
C PHE A 75 5.89 8.78 -17.64
N ALA A 76 5.01 9.58 -18.27
CA ALA A 76 5.22 10.09 -19.62
C ALA A 76 6.43 11.03 -19.70
N GLU A 77 6.63 11.93 -18.73
CA GLU A 77 7.82 12.77 -18.62
C GLU A 77 9.09 11.94 -18.43
N GLN A 78 9.07 10.94 -17.54
CA GLN A 78 10.20 10.05 -17.32
C GLN A 78 10.53 9.22 -18.57
N VAL A 79 9.52 8.75 -19.31
CA VAL A 79 9.67 8.02 -20.57
C VAL A 79 10.19 8.93 -21.67
N ILE A 80 9.66 10.16 -21.81
CA ILE A 80 10.15 11.15 -22.77
C ILE A 80 11.61 11.49 -22.46
N LYS A 81 11.94 11.75 -21.20
CA LYS A 81 13.31 12.04 -20.77
C LYS A 81 14.26 10.88 -21.06
N THR A 82 13.84 9.64 -20.80
CA THR A 82 14.64 8.44 -21.09
C THR A 82 14.81 8.19 -22.60
N LEU A 83 13.83 8.60 -23.42
CA LEU A 83 13.88 8.50 -24.88
C LEU A 83 14.68 9.65 -25.53
N GLU A 84 14.62 10.85 -24.97
CA GLU A 84 15.44 12.01 -25.36
C GLU A 84 16.90 11.84 -24.95
N GLU A 85 17.15 11.23 -23.79
CA GLU A 85 18.47 10.80 -23.32
C GLU A 85 18.94 9.48 -23.96
N GLY A 86 18.24 9.03 -25.03
CA GLY A 86 18.54 7.81 -25.76
C GLY A 86 20.04 7.67 -26.05
N SER A 87 20.60 6.57 -25.58
CA SER A 87 21.95 6.08 -25.85
C SER A 87 23.14 6.93 -25.37
N ASN A 88 23.50 6.75 -24.09
CA ASN A 88 24.91 6.54 -23.77
C ASN A 88 25.07 5.34 -22.83
N LEU A 89 24.95 4.15 -23.44
CA LEU A 89 25.50 2.91 -22.90
C LEU A 89 26.91 2.78 -23.49
N SER A 90 27.86 3.53 -22.92
CA SER A 90 29.29 3.26 -23.05
C SER A 90 30.02 3.87 -21.86
N GLU A 91 30.59 2.98 -21.05
CA GLU A 91 31.77 3.09 -20.17
C GLU A 91 32.01 4.44 -19.46
N VAL A 92 32.21 4.47 -18.14
CA VAL A 92 33.44 3.96 -17.54
C VAL A 92 33.21 3.59 -16.07
N GLU A 93 33.76 2.43 -15.73
CA GLU A 93 34.00 1.90 -14.40
C GLU A 93 34.76 2.88 -13.49
N SER A 94 34.42 2.83 -12.19
CA SER A 94 35.36 2.85 -11.06
C SER A 94 36.16 4.14 -10.74
N VAL A 95 36.60 4.20 -9.48
CA VAL A 95 37.60 5.10 -8.86
C VAL A 95 37.07 6.30 -8.05
N THR A 96 36.81 5.99 -6.77
CA THR A 96 37.24 6.65 -5.52
C THR A 96 37.41 8.19 -5.42
N SER A 97 36.93 8.68 -4.26
CA SER A 97 37.55 9.68 -3.36
C SER A 97 37.14 11.17 -3.48
N GLY A 98 36.65 11.71 -2.36
CA GLY A 98 37.20 12.95 -1.77
C GLY A 98 36.42 14.26 -1.94
N GLN A 99 36.30 14.97 -0.79
CA GLN A 99 36.06 16.42 -0.57
C GLN A 99 34.58 16.88 -0.57
N SER A 100 33.97 17.33 0.55
CA SER A 100 34.30 18.35 1.58
C SER A 100 33.90 19.78 1.19
N GLY A 101 33.11 20.45 2.05
CA GLY A 101 32.82 21.90 2.04
C GLY A 101 31.37 22.21 2.41
N LEU A 102 31.03 22.49 3.68
CA LEU A 102 30.98 23.82 4.32
C LEU A 102 30.00 24.82 3.67
N ARG A 103 28.86 25.04 4.32
CA ARG A 103 28.42 26.35 4.81
C ARG A 103 27.37 26.20 5.92
#